data_AF-A0A5B7JML5-F1
#
_entry.id   AF-A0A5B7JML5-F1
#
_cell.length_a   1.000
_cell.length_b   1.000
_cell.length_c   1.000
_cell.angle_alpha   90.00
_cell.angle_beta   90.00
_cell.angle_gamma   90.00
#
_symmetry.space_group_name_H-M   'P 1'
#
loop_
_entity.id
_entity.type
_entity.pdbx_description
1 polymer ?
#
loop_
_entity_poly.entity_id
_entity_poly.type
_entity_poly.pdbx_seq_one_letter_code
_entity_poly.pdbx_strand_id
1 'polypeptide(L)'
;MTFALLGKLTISGSFMILFVYEAELLPTEVRLMGLAVTIIAANLAGSFSAYIADYLSPLVPWLPSVIFGVSSFVACLMLIPLPETLGRPLPDTIEDLTRLWRSKGK
;
A
#
# COMPACT_ATOMS: atom_id res chain seq x y z
N MET A 1 7.58 24.88 -4.04
CA MET A 1 8.12 23.95 -5.05
C MET A 1 8.88 22.79 -4.41
N THR A 2 9.86 23.03 -3.53
CA THR A 2 10.68 21.99 -2.86
C THR A 2 9.86 20.98 -2.05
N PHE A 3 8.89 21.44 -1.26
CA PHE A 3 7.98 20.55 -0.50
C PHE A 3 7.13 19.63 -1.38
N ALA A 4 6.64 20.13 -2.51
CA ALA A 4 5.85 19.32 -3.45
C ALA A 4 6.70 18.23 -4.13
N LEU A 5 7.96 18.55 -4.46
CA LEU A 5 8.90 17.58 -5.01
C LEU A 5 9.29 16.51 -3.97
N LEU A 6 9.52 16.91 -2.72
CA LEU A 6 9.77 15.98 -1.62
C LEU A 6 8.60 15.02 -1.44
N GLY A 7 7.36 15.53 -1.38
CA GLY A 7 6.17 14.68 -1.27
C GLY A 7 6.05 13.67 -2.42
N LYS A 8 6.29 14.11 -3.67
CA LYS A 8 6.27 13.23 -4.84
C LYS A 8 7.35 12.13 -4.76
N LEU A 9 8.56 12.47 -4.31
CA LEU A 9 9.66 11.53 -4.14
C LEU A 9 9.35 10.49 -3.05
N THR A 10 8.81 10.93 -1.91
CA THR A 10 8.43 10.03 -0.81
C THR A 10 7.36 9.04 -1.27
N ILE A 11 6.30 9.50 -1.94
CA ILE A 11 5.24 8.62 -2.44
C ILE A 11 5.82 7.60 -3.44
N SER A 12 6.67 8.04 -4.36
CA SER A 12 7.31 7.14 -5.32
C SER A 12 8.21 6.10 -4.64
N GLY A 13 8.98 6.50 -3.64
CA GLY A 13 9.84 5.61 -2.88
C GLY A 13 9.04 4.58 -2.08
N SER A 14 8.00 5.03 -1.38
CA SER A 14 7.08 4.13 -0.64
C SER A 14 6.42 3.11 -1.57
N PHE A 15 5.99 3.54 -2.77
CA PHE A 15 5.39 2.63 -3.74
C PHE A 15 6.38 1.55 -4.20
N MET A 16 7.64 1.93 -4.46
CA MET A 16 8.69 0.96 -4.83
C MET A 16 8.91 -0.09 -3.73
N ILE A 17 8.96 0.34 -2.46
CA ILE A 17 9.16 -0.55 -1.32
C ILE A 17 7.97 -1.50 -1.15
N LEU A 18 6.74 -1.01 -1.32
CA LEU A 18 5.54 -1.86 -1.26
C LEU A 18 5.56 -2.95 -2.34
N PHE A 19 5.98 -2.65 -3.56
CA PHE A 19 6.11 -3.66 -4.63
C PHE A 19 7.12 -4.74 -4.30
N VAL A 20 8.26 -4.36 -3.70
CA VAL A 20 9.27 -5.33 -3.23
C VAL A 20 8.69 -6.18 -2.09
N TYR A 21 8.01 -5.54 -1.15
CA TYR A 21 7.39 -6.21 -0.02
C TYR A 21 6.31 -7.21 -0.46
N GLU A 22 5.46 -6.86 -1.42
CA GLU A 22 4.49 -7.77 -2.03
C GLU A 22 5.18 -8.96 -2.70
N ALA A 23 6.32 -8.74 -3.36
CA ALA A 23 7.08 -9.83 -3.96
C ALA A 23 7.70 -10.79 -2.92
N GLU A 24 8.09 -10.29 -1.74
CA GLU A 24 8.65 -11.11 -0.66
C GLU A 24 7.57 -11.83 0.17
N LEU A 25 6.43 -11.17 0.38
CA LEU A 25 5.34 -11.71 1.20
C LEU A 25 4.47 -12.70 0.43
N LEU A 26 4.29 -12.48 -0.88
CA LEU A 26 3.44 -13.33 -1.73
C LEU A 26 4.27 -14.46 -2.35
N PRO A 27 3.86 -15.73 -2.15
CA PRO A 27 4.49 -16.88 -2.78
C PRO A 27 4.24 -16.83 -4.29
N THR A 28 5.14 -17.42 -5.07
CA THR A 28 5.18 -17.30 -6.53
C THR A 28 3.85 -17.68 -7.20
N GLU A 29 3.13 -18.64 -6.62
CA GLU A 29 1.80 -19.12 -7.08
C GLU A 29 0.69 -18.05 -7.05
N VAL A 30 0.70 -17.15 -6.06
CA VAL A 30 -0.38 -16.15 -5.88
C VAL A 30 0.09 -14.72 -6.07
N ARG A 31 1.39 -14.51 -6.32
CA ARG A 31 1.97 -13.18 -6.52
C ARG A 31 1.26 -12.40 -7.62
N LEU A 32 1.00 -13.03 -8.77
CA LEU A 32 0.30 -12.39 -9.89
C LEU A 32 -1.12 -11.95 -9.51
N MET A 33 -1.86 -12.79 -8.77
CA MET A 33 -3.21 -12.45 -8.32
C MET A 33 -3.18 -11.33 -7.27
N GLY A 34 -2.24 -11.37 -6.32
CA GLY A 34 -2.08 -10.32 -5.32
C GLY A 34 -1.79 -8.96 -5.96
N LEU A 35 -0.80 -8.91 -6.88
CA LEU A 35 -0.48 -7.69 -7.63
C LEU A 35 -1.69 -7.17 -8.42
N ALA A 36 -2.47 -8.06 -9.06
CA ALA A 36 -3.67 -7.65 -9.79
C ALA A 36 -4.71 -6.99 -8.88
N VAL A 37 -4.94 -7.54 -7.67
CA VAL A 37 -5.86 -6.97 -6.68
C VAL A 37 -5.40 -5.59 -6.22
N THR A 38 -4.11 -5.43 -5.92
CA THR A 38 -3.53 -4.13 -5.52
C THR A 38 -3.71 -3.08 -6.62
N ILE A 39 -3.48 -3.44 -7.89
CA ILE A 39 -3.65 -2.54 -9.04
C ILE A 39 -5.12 -2.13 -9.20
N ILE A 40 -6.07 -3.06 -9.07
CA ILE A 40 -7.50 -2.74 -9.16
C ILE A 40 -7.91 -1.79 -8.03
N ALA A 41 -7.43 -2.03 -6.81
CA ALA A 41 -7.68 -1.16 -5.66
C ALA A 41 -7.08 0.25 -5.88
N ALA A 42 -5.85 0.34 -6.41
CA ALA A 42 -5.21 1.61 -6.73
C ALA A 42 -5.98 2.41 -7.79
N ASN A 43 -6.48 1.74 -8.83
CA ASN A 43 -7.32 2.37 -9.86
C ASN A 43 -8.63 2.89 -9.27
N LEU A 44 -9.28 2.08 -8.43
CA LEU A 44 -10.52 2.46 -7.78
C LEU A 44 -10.32 3.68 -6.86
N ALA A 45 -9.23 3.71 -6.09
CA ALA A 45 -8.85 4.86 -5.27
C ALA A 45 -8.60 6.11 -6.13
N GLY A 46 -7.97 5.95 -7.30
CA GLY A 46 -7.79 7.03 -8.28
C GLY A 46 -9.11 7.57 -8.83
N SER A 47 -10.06 6.69 -9.17
CA SER A 47 -11.40 7.09 -9.62
C SER A 47 -12.17 7.85 -8.54
N PHE A 48 -12.13 7.37 -7.29
CA PHE A 48 -12.72 8.09 -6.16
C PHE A 48 -12.02 9.44 -5.93
N SER A 49 -10.70 9.50 -6.07
CA SER A 49 -9.93 10.73 -5.92
C SER A 49 -10.37 11.80 -6.94
N ALA A 50 -10.57 11.40 -8.20
CA ALA A 50 -11.05 12.31 -9.24
C ALA A 50 -12.47 12.81 -8.95
N TYR A 51 -13.37 11.91 -8.53
CA TYR A 51 -14.75 12.28 -8.19
C TYR A 51 -14.82 13.25 -6.99
N ILE A 52 -14.02 12.99 -5.94
CA ILE A 52 -13.92 13.89 -4.77
C ILE A 52 -13.31 15.23 -5.18
N ALA A 53 -12.30 15.25 -6.04
CA ALA A 53 -11.73 16.50 -6.51
C ALA A 53 -12.75 17.31 -7.33
N ASP A 54 -13.45 16.71 -8.29
CA ASP A 54 -14.35 17.45 -9.19
C ASP A 54 -15.63 17.94 -8.50
N TYR A 55 -16.24 17.13 -7.63
CA TYR A 55 -17.50 17.49 -6.97
C TYR A 55 -17.30 18.37 -5.73
N LEU A 56 -16.22 18.16 -4.97
CA LEU A 56 -16.02 18.81 -3.67
C LEU A 56 -15.14 20.06 -3.75
N SER A 57 -14.20 20.15 -4.71
CA SER A 57 -13.36 21.34 -4.91
C SER A 57 -14.15 22.64 -5.15
N PRO A 58 -15.23 22.67 -5.96
CA PRO A 58 -15.98 23.92 -6.18
C PRO A 58 -16.80 24.37 -4.96
N LEU A 59 -17.17 23.46 -4.04
CA LEU A 59 -17.89 23.84 -2.82
C LEU A 59 -16.93 24.23 -1.68
N VAL A 60 -15.88 23.42 -1.45
CA VAL A 60 -14.96 23.57 -0.32
C VAL A 60 -13.54 23.15 -0.71
N PRO A 61 -12.64 24.10 -1.05
CA PRO A 61 -11.31 23.78 -1.61
C PRO A 61 -10.36 23.03 -0.67
N TRP A 62 -10.52 23.18 0.65
CA TRP A 62 -9.63 22.55 1.66
C TRP A 62 -10.04 21.12 2.02
N LEU A 63 -11.26 20.72 1.71
CA LEU A 63 -11.85 19.46 2.15
C LEU A 63 -11.19 18.22 1.48
N PRO A 64 -10.92 18.22 0.15
CA PRO A 64 -10.22 17.11 -0.49
C PRO A 64 -8.84 16.84 0.12
N SER A 65 -8.07 17.90 0.40
CA SER A 65 -6.72 17.78 0.97
C SER A 65 -6.72 17.12 2.35
N VAL A 66 -7.72 17.43 3.19
CA VAL A 66 -7.87 16.80 4.51
C VAL A 66 -8.23 15.32 4.36
N ILE A 67 -9.14 14.96 3.45
CA ILE A 67 -9.55 13.57 3.21
C ILE A 67 -8.35 12.70 2.81
N PHE A 68 -7.55 13.15 1.84
CA PHE A 68 -6.35 12.41 1.40
C PHE A 68 -5.26 12.35 2.47
N GLY A 69 -5.12 13.40 3.28
CA GLY A 69 -4.20 13.42 4.41
C GLY A 69 -4.57 12.41 5.48
N VAL A 70 -5.84 12.39 5.90
CA VAL A 70 -6.35 11.45 6.90
C VAL A 70 -6.28 10.01 6.38
N SER A 71 -6.65 9.75 5.12
CA SER A 71 -6.59 8.39 4.56
C SER A 71 -5.14 7.86 4.53
N SER A 72 -4.17 8.71 4.22
CA SER A 72 -2.74 8.35 4.25
C SER A 72 -2.26 8.04 5.66
N PHE A 73 -2.73 8.79 6.66
CA PHE A 73 -2.37 8.55 8.06
C PHE A 73 -2.93 7.22 8.58
N VAL A 74 -4.17 6.91 8.23
CA VAL A 74 -4.81 5.62 8.54
C VAL A 74 -4.06 4.46 7.87
N ALA A 75 -3.66 4.63 6.61
CA ALA A 75 -2.86 3.62 5.89
C ALA A 75 -1.51 3.36 6.58
N CYS A 76 -0.80 4.42 7.00
CA CYS A 76 0.44 4.27 7.76
C CYS A 76 0.23 3.54 9.09
N LEU A 77 -0.86 3.84 9.80
CA LEU A 77 -1.18 3.18 11.07
C LEU A 77 -1.45 1.69 10.88
N MET A 78 -2.10 1.32 9.78
CA MET A 78 -2.33 -0.09 9.40
C MET A 78 -1.05 -0.82 8.98
N LEU A 79 0.02 -0.11 8.59
CA LEU A 79 1.30 -0.71 8.21
C LEU A 79 2.18 -1.10 9.41
N ILE A 80 1.93 -0.53 10.60
CA ILE A 80 2.71 -0.80 11.83
C ILE A 80 2.70 -2.28 12.25
N PRO A 81 1.56 -3.02 12.22
CA PRO A 81 1.56 -4.44 12.57
C PRO A 81 2.19 -5.34 11.50
N LEU A 82 2.63 -4.80 10.37
CA LEU A 82 3.17 -5.60 9.27
C LEU A 82 4.53 -6.18 9.68
N PRO A 83 4.68 -7.51 9.75
CA PRO A 83 5.90 -8.14 10.25
C PRO A 83 7.08 -7.81 9.33
N GLU A 84 8.21 -7.39 9.89
CA GLU A 84 9.42 -7.18 9.10
C GLU A 84 9.80 -8.46 8.32
N THR A 85 9.95 -8.35 7.00
CA THR A 85 10.32 -9.42 6.07
C THR A 85 11.82 -9.64 5.96
N LEU A 86 12.63 -8.74 6.56
CA LEU A 86 14.09 -8.76 6.46
C LEU A 86 14.66 -10.10 6.95
N GLY A 87 15.29 -10.85 6.05
CA GLY A 87 16.03 -12.08 6.35
C GLY A 87 15.22 -13.37 6.44
N ARG A 88 13.96 -13.39 5.99
CA ARG A 88 13.18 -14.63 5.89
C ARG A 88 13.36 -15.29 4.51
N PRO A 89 13.54 -16.62 4.43
CA PRO A 89 13.57 -17.32 3.16
C PRO A 89 12.25 -17.09 2.42
N LEU A 90 12.31 -16.74 1.13
CA LEU A 90 11.11 -16.58 0.31
C LEU A 90 10.33 -17.90 0.31
N PRO A 91 9.08 -17.90 0.77
CA PRO A 91 8.26 -19.10 0.74
C PRO A 91 7.82 -19.37 -0.69
N ASP A 92 8.31 -20.46 -1.28
CA ASP A 92 7.93 -20.86 -2.63
C ASP A 92 6.51 -21.44 -2.70
N THR A 93 5.93 -21.85 -1.56
CA THR A 93 4.60 -22.47 -1.48
C THR A 93 3.78 -21.90 -0.33
N ILE A 94 2.44 -21.87 -0.47
CA ILE A 94 1.49 -21.41 0.58
C ILE A 94 1.67 -22.20 1.89
N GLU A 95 2.11 -23.45 1.78
CA GLU A 95 2.35 -24.35 2.91
C GLU A 95 3.56 -23.90 3.76
N ASP A 96 4.59 -23.33 3.15
CA ASP A 96 5.75 -22.75 3.86
C ASP A 96 5.41 -21.42 4.54
N LEU A 97 4.55 -20.60 3.92
CA LEU A 97 3.98 -19.42 4.58
C LEU A 97 3.21 -19.77 5.85
N THR A 98 2.37 -20.80 5.76
CA THR A 98 1.53 -21.23 6.89
C THR A 98 2.39 -21.73 8.05
N ARG A 99 3.51 -22.41 7.77
CA ARG A 99 4.48 -22.86 8.79
C ARG A 99 5.25 -21.70 9.42
N LEU A 100 5.70 -20.73 8.61
CA LEU A 100 6.40 -19.52 9.10
C LEU A 100 5.50 -18.64 9.98
N TRP A 101 4.22 -18.52 9.62
CA TRP A 101 3.24 -17.73 10.37
C TRP A 101 2.86 -18.41 11.69
N ARG A 102 2.69 -19.75 11.68
CA ARG A 102 2.41 -20.54 12.88
C ARG A 102 3.58 -20.59 13.87
N SER A 103 4.83 -20.54 13.39
CA SER A 103 6.03 -20.49 14.24
C SER A 103 6.18 -19.15 14.98
N LYS A 104 5.75 -18.04 14.37
CA LYS A 104 5.79 -16.69 14.97
C LYS A 104 4.73 -16.47 16.07
N GLY A 105 3.84 -17.44 16.29
CA GLY A 105 2.79 -17.43 17.31
C GLY A 105 3.07 -18.27 18.56
N LYS A 106 4.32 -18.72 18.76
CA LYS A 106 4.82 -19.29 20.03
C LYS A 106 5.79 -18.34 20.71
#